data_AF-A0A661XGP5-F1
#
_entry.id   AF-A0A661XGP5-F1
#
_cell.length_a   1.000
_cell.length_b   1.000
_cell.length_c   1.000
_cell.angle_alpha   90.00
_cell.angle_beta   90.00
_cell.angle_gamma   90.00
#
_symmetry.space_group_name_H-M   'P 1'
#
loop_
_entity.id
_entity.type
_entity.pdbx_description
1 polymer ?
#
loop_
_entity_poly.entity_id
_entity_poly.type
_entity_poly.pdbx_seq_one_letter_code
_entity_poly.pdbx_strand_id
1 'polypeptide(L)'
;MSEFIGIVIIGIGILFDLSGVIGLIRLPDVYNRLQAATKCVTMGTCMILFGFFIYTGFTPAGIKALLTLVFILISSPTAAHAIARASYKYGIKLTDKSVCDLYSKEEIVRCSAVMNRNVTTILPDATLEEAISLIVEKNITGLPVVDRAGTLLGIITEKDIIDYKRVGNIKVAKVRDVMTQNVLTFAPNTPLEEVLKAFSEGKFRRVPIVEDGKVVGIISRKDIMRYLKGEKE
;
A
#
# COMPACT_ATOMS: atom_id res chain seq x y z
N MET A 1 24.59 -26.84 -43.43
CA MET A 1 23.35 -26.04 -43.25
C MET A 1 23.17 -25.62 -41.79
N SER A 2 23.29 -26.53 -40.83
CA SER A 2 23.32 -26.22 -39.39
C SER A 2 24.38 -25.18 -39.02
N GLU A 3 25.61 -25.31 -39.52
CA GLU A 3 26.70 -24.36 -39.22
C GLU A 3 26.37 -22.92 -39.64
N PHE A 4 25.84 -22.75 -40.86
CA PHE A 4 25.42 -21.44 -41.36
C PHE A 4 24.29 -20.84 -40.50
N ILE A 5 23.30 -21.66 -40.13
CA ILE A 5 22.20 -21.24 -39.24
C ILE A 5 22.75 -20.82 -37.87
N GLY A 6 23.70 -21.58 -37.31
CA GLY A 6 24.34 -21.25 -36.05
C GLY A 6 25.06 -19.90 -36.10
N ILE A 7 25.85 -19.64 -37.15
CA ILE A 7 26.55 -18.37 -37.34
C ILE A 7 25.57 -17.19 -37.46
N VAL A 8 24.47 -17.35 -38.19
CA VAL A 8 23.44 -16.31 -38.32
C VAL A 8 22.82 -15.99 -36.97
N ILE A 9 22.45 -17.01 -36.18
CA ILE A 9 21.86 -16.82 -34.85
C ILE A 9 22.86 -16.14 -33.89
N ILE A 10 24.13 -16.54 -33.92
CA ILE A 10 25.19 -15.88 -33.15
C ILE A 10 25.30 -14.40 -33.55
N GLY A 11 25.31 -14.10 -34.85
CA GLY A 11 25.35 -12.73 -35.36
C GLY A 11 24.19 -11.87 -34.85
N ILE A 12 22.97 -12.42 -34.84
CA ILE A 12 21.80 -11.73 -34.26
C ILE A 12 21.98 -11.52 -32.75
N GLY A 13 22.47 -12.52 -32.03
CA GLY A 13 22.73 -12.40 -30.60
C GLY A 13 23.74 -11.29 -30.26
N ILE A 14 24.81 -11.18 -31.04
CA ILE A 14 25.80 -10.08 -30.91
C ILE A 14 25.14 -8.71 -31.11
N LEU A 15 24.22 -8.57 -32.08
CA LEU A 15 23.49 -7.31 -32.30
C LEU A 15 22.58 -6.94 -31.11
N PHE A 16 21.96 -7.93 -30.47
CA PHE A 16 21.18 -7.72 -29.25
C PHE A 16 22.05 -7.28 -28.07
N ASP A 17 23.22 -7.91 -27.88
CA ASP A 17 24.16 -7.53 -26.81
C ASP A 17 24.71 -6.10 -27.04
N LEU A 18 25.06 -5.76 -28.27
CA LEU A 18 25.47 -4.39 -28.64
C LEU A 18 24.37 -3.37 -28.31
N SER A 19 23.12 -3.68 -28.66
CA SER A 19 21.97 -2.83 -28.32
C SER A 19 21.78 -2.71 -26.81
N GLY A 20 22.01 -3.79 -26.05
CA GLY A 20 22.00 -3.81 -24.59
C GLY A 20 23.07 -2.91 -23.97
N VAL A 21 24.29 -2.94 -24.49
CA VAL A 21 25.40 -2.05 -24.06
C VAL A 21 25.08 -0.59 -24.36
N ILE A 22 24.54 -0.29 -25.55
CA ILE A 22 24.10 1.06 -25.89
C ILE A 22 23.01 1.53 -24.92
N GLY A 23 22.04 0.67 -24.59
CA GLY A 23 21.01 0.97 -23.60
C GLY A 23 21.56 1.21 -22.20
N LEU A 24 22.55 0.42 -21.76
CA LEU A 24 23.23 0.60 -20.48
C LEU A 24 23.95 1.96 -20.36
N ILE A 25 24.57 2.43 -21.45
CA ILE A 25 25.29 3.70 -21.49
C ILE A 25 24.31 4.89 -21.63
N ARG A 26 23.30 4.75 -22.51
CA ARG A 26 22.42 5.86 -22.91
C ARG A 26 21.26 6.11 -21.96
N LEU A 27 20.75 5.07 -21.28
CA LEU A 27 19.59 5.21 -20.41
C LEU A 27 19.95 5.91 -19.09
N PRO A 28 19.08 6.81 -18.60
CA PRO A 28 19.50 7.82 -17.65
C PRO A 28 19.54 7.34 -16.18
N ASP A 29 18.74 6.33 -15.82
CA ASP A 29 18.66 5.83 -14.45
C ASP A 29 18.78 4.31 -14.37
N VAL A 30 18.93 3.82 -13.14
CA VAL A 30 19.13 2.40 -12.82
C VAL A 30 17.98 1.53 -13.34
N TYR A 31 16.73 2.00 -13.24
CA TYR A 31 15.55 1.23 -13.64
C TYR A 31 15.44 1.08 -15.15
N ASN A 32 15.71 2.16 -15.88
CA ASN A 32 15.76 2.16 -17.33
C ASN A 32 16.93 1.31 -17.83
N ARG A 33 18.12 1.46 -17.25
CA ARG A 33 19.30 0.63 -17.58
C ARG A 33 19.06 -0.87 -17.34
N LEU A 34 18.35 -1.23 -16.28
CA LEU A 34 17.99 -2.61 -15.99
C LEU A 34 17.14 -3.24 -17.10
N GLN A 35 16.29 -2.49 -17.80
CA GLN A 35 15.53 -3.03 -18.93
C GLN A 35 16.43 -3.43 -20.10
N ALA A 36 17.43 -2.60 -20.42
CA ALA A 36 18.41 -2.91 -21.46
C ALA A 36 19.31 -4.09 -21.05
N ALA A 37 19.76 -4.11 -19.79
CA ALA A 37 20.61 -5.17 -19.24
C ALA A 37 19.88 -6.52 -19.18
N THR A 38 18.58 -6.53 -18.91
CA THR A 38 17.82 -7.79 -18.75
C THR A 38 17.27 -8.31 -20.06
N LYS A 39 16.61 -7.46 -20.86
CA LYS A 39 15.93 -7.94 -22.06
C LYS A 39 16.91 -8.19 -23.19
N CYS A 40 17.71 -7.19 -23.54
CA CYS A 40 18.58 -7.24 -24.69
C CYS A 40 19.78 -8.18 -24.44
N VAL A 41 20.49 -8.03 -23.32
CA VAL A 41 21.69 -8.85 -23.06
C VAL A 41 21.35 -10.31 -22.77
N THR A 42 20.29 -10.59 -22.00
CA THR A 42 19.91 -11.99 -21.76
C THR A 42 19.47 -12.68 -23.05
N MET A 43 18.66 -12.01 -23.88
CA MET A 43 18.26 -12.56 -25.17
C MET A 43 19.48 -12.75 -26.09
N GLY A 44 20.38 -11.76 -26.17
CA GLY A 44 21.58 -11.83 -26.99
C GLY A 44 22.50 -12.98 -26.58
N THR A 45 22.79 -13.09 -25.29
CA THR A 45 23.62 -14.18 -24.74
C THR A 45 22.96 -15.55 -24.94
N CYS A 46 21.64 -15.66 -24.76
CA CYS A 46 20.91 -16.90 -25.05
C CYS A 46 20.99 -17.29 -26.53
N MET A 47 20.87 -16.33 -27.44
CA MET A 47 21.00 -16.57 -28.88
C MET A 47 22.43 -16.98 -29.25
N ILE A 48 23.46 -16.37 -28.67
CA ILE A 48 24.86 -16.77 -28.89
C ILE A 48 25.09 -18.21 -28.44
N LEU A 49 24.65 -18.58 -27.23
CA LEU A 49 24.82 -19.93 -26.70
C LEU A 49 24.03 -20.98 -27.48
N PHE A 50 22.81 -20.65 -27.89
CA PHE A 50 22.00 -21.55 -28.71
C PHE A 50 22.54 -21.69 -30.13
N GLY A 51 22.98 -20.60 -30.75
CA GLY A 51 23.63 -20.62 -32.07
C GLY A 51 24.96 -21.38 -32.04
N PHE A 52 25.73 -21.26 -30.95
CA PHE A 52 26.93 -22.06 -30.73
C PHE A 52 26.61 -23.55 -30.60
N PHE A 53 25.55 -23.93 -29.87
CA PHE A 53 25.07 -25.30 -29.82
C PHE A 53 24.68 -25.84 -31.21
N ILE A 54 23.96 -25.05 -32.03
CA ILE A 54 23.60 -25.43 -33.41
C ILE A 54 24.85 -25.62 -34.28
N TYR A 55 25.88 -24.82 -34.07
CA TYR A 55 27.16 -24.92 -34.78
C TYR A 55 27.95 -26.17 -34.37
N THR A 56 28.09 -26.43 -33.06
CA THR A 56 28.93 -27.54 -32.56
C THR A 56 28.20 -28.88 -32.41
N GLY A 57 26.86 -28.89 -32.45
CA GLY A 57 26.03 -30.06 -32.17
C GLY A 57 26.16 -30.61 -30.74
N PHE A 58 25.83 -31.90 -30.56
CA PHE A 58 25.86 -32.61 -29.27
C PHE A 58 27.27 -32.98 -28.78
N THR A 59 28.22 -32.07 -28.95
CA THR A 59 29.57 -32.19 -28.38
C THR A 59 29.56 -31.76 -26.90
N PRO A 60 30.61 -32.10 -26.13
CA PRO A 60 30.75 -31.60 -24.75
C PRO A 60 30.67 -30.07 -24.65
N ALA A 61 31.13 -29.35 -25.67
CA ALA A 61 31.03 -27.89 -25.75
C ALA A 61 29.58 -27.42 -25.97
N GLY A 62 28.85 -28.05 -26.89
CA GLY A 62 27.45 -27.72 -27.14
C GLY A 62 26.53 -28.01 -25.95
N ILE A 63 26.74 -29.14 -25.26
CA ILE A 63 25.97 -29.48 -24.05
C ILE A 63 26.22 -28.46 -22.94
N LYS A 64 27.48 -28.04 -22.74
CA LYS A 64 27.81 -26.97 -21.77
C LYS A 64 27.11 -25.66 -22.13
N ALA A 65 27.06 -25.28 -23.40
CA ALA A 65 26.36 -24.06 -23.83
C ALA A 65 24.86 -24.11 -23.51
N LEU A 66 24.19 -25.26 -23.72
CA LEU A 66 22.78 -25.43 -23.36
C LEU A 66 22.55 -25.34 -21.84
N LEU A 67 23.43 -25.95 -21.04
CA LEU A 67 23.38 -25.84 -19.58
C LEU A 67 23.57 -24.38 -19.12
N THR A 68 24.56 -23.68 -19.68
CA THR A 68 24.80 -22.26 -19.38
C THR A 68 23.60 -21.40 -19.75
N LEU A 69 22.91 -21.69 -20.87
CA LEU A 69 21.70 -20.99 -21.28
C LEU A 69 20.60 -21.09 -20.20
N VAL A 70 20.37 -22.28 -19.64
CA VAL A 70 19.40 -22.47 -18.55
C VAL A 70 19.77 -21.67 -17.30
N PHE A 71 21.04 -21.68 -16.90
CA PHE A 71 21.51 -20.90 -15.76
C PHE A 71 21.37 -19.39 -15.98
N ILE A 72 21.64 -18.89 -17.19
CA ILE A 72 21.50 -17.46 -17.53
C ILE A 72 20.04 -17.02 -17.48
N LEU A 73 19.11 -17.84 -17.99
CA LEU A 73 17.68 -17.54 -17.94
C LEU A 73 17.14 -17.40 -16.52
N ILE A 74 17.74 -18.09 -15.55
CA ILE A 74 17.33 -18.01 -14.13
C ILE A 74 18.08 -16.89 -13.39
N SER A 75 19.40 -16.81 -13.60
CA SER A 75 20.26 -15.87 -12.85
C SER A 75 20.09 -14.40 -13.27
N SER A 76 19.82 -14.12 -14.54
CA SER A 76 19.69 -12.73 -15.01
C SER A 76 18.44 -12.02 -14.47
N PRO A 77 17.21 -12.59 -14.55
CA PRO A 77 16.03 -11.95 -13.96
C PRO A 77 16.11 -11.81 -12.44
N THR A 78 16.70 -12.79 -11.75
CA THR A 78 16.86 -12.76 -10.28
C THR A 78 17.84 -11.68 -9.85
N ALA A 79 18.99 -11.54 -10.53
CA ALA A 79 19.94 -10.46 -10.29
C ALA A 79 19.30 -9.09 -10.53
N ALA A 80 18.56 -8.92 -11.62
CA ALA A 80 17.91 -7.66 -11.93
C ALA A 80 16.82 -7.29 -10.92
N HIS A 81 16.02 -8.25 -10.47
CA HIS A 81 15.03 -8.03 -9.41
C HIS A 81 15.71 -7.62 -8.10
N ALA A 82 16.83 -8.27 -7.73
CA ALA A 82 17.60 -7.91 -6.54
C ALA A 82 18.13 -6.46 -6.61
N ILE A 83 18.67 -6.04 -7.76
CA ILE A 83 19.16 -4.67 -7.98
C ILE A 83 18.01 -3.67 -7.94
N ALA A 84 16.88 -3.96 -8.59
CA ALA A 84 15.70 -3.09 -8.58
C ALA A 84 15.15 -2.89 -7.15
N ARG A 85 15.01 -3.99 -6.40
CA ARG A 85 14.52 -3.98 -5.01
C ARG A 85 15.49 -3.23 -4.09
N ALA A 86 16.79 -3.42 -4.25
CA ALA A 86 17.80 -2.67 -3.50
C ALA A 86 17.72 -1.18 -3.83
N SER A 87 17.69 -0.82 -5.11
CA SER A 87 17.59 0.58 -5.57
C SER A 87 16.35 1.27 -5.00
N TYR A 88 15.21 0.58 -4.99
CA TYR A 88 13.97 1.06 -4.39
C TYR A 88 14.10 1.25 -2.88
N LYS A 89 14.64 0.26 -2.16
CA LYS A 89 14.81 0.31 -0.70
C LYS A 89 15.76 1.44 -0.25
N TYR A 90 16.78 1.75 -1.04
CA TYR A 90 17.72 2.84 -0.78
C TYR A 90 17.23 4.21 -1.30
N GLY A 91 16.05 4.27 -1.92
CA GLY A 91 15.47 5.52 -2.40
C GLY A 91 16.29 6.18 -3.51
N ILE A 92 16.89 5.39 -4.41
CA ILE A 92 17.60 5.93 -5.58
C ILE A 92 16.62 6.75 -6.41
N LYS A 93 16.85 8.07 -6.47
CA LYS A 93 15.98 8.99 -7.20
C LYS A 93 16.01 8.69 -8.69
N LEU A 94 14.85 8.79 -9.32
CA LEU A 94 14.73 8.87 -10.76
C LEU A 94 15.34 10.17 -11.26
N THR A 95 15.84 10.16 -12.49
CA THR A 95 16.26 11.40 -13.15
C THR A 95 15.04 12.27 -13.49
N ASP A 96 15.25 13.57 -13.67
CA ASP A 96 14.20 14.52 -14.07
C ASP A 96 13.59 14.19 -15.44
N LYS A 97 14.28 13.41 -16.28
CA LYS A 97 13.77 12.94 -17.57
C LYS A 97 12.83 11.75 -17.47
N SER A 98 12.81 11.07 -16.33
CA SER A 98 12.05 9.83 -16.16
C SER A 98 10.64 10.16 -15.69
N VAL A 99 9.67 9.71 -16.49
CA VAL A 99 8.25 9.87 -16.19
C VAL A 99 7.78 8.56 -15.57
N CYS A 100 7.39 8.61 -14.30
CA CYS A 100 6.60 7.53 -13.72
C CYS A 100 5.16 7.66 -14.24
N ASP A 101 4.70 6.62 -14.92
CA ASP A 101 3.29 6.43 -15.16
C ASP A 101 2.63 6.00 -13.84
N LEU A 102 2.28 7.02 -13.04
CA LEU A 102 1.42 6.84 -11.88
C LEU A 102 0.03 6.55 -12.44
N TYR A 103 -0.33 5.26 -12.51
CA TYR A 103 -1.71 4.82 -12.75
C TYR A 103 -2.63 5.62 -11.83
N SER A 104 -3.28 6.66 -12.37
CA SER A 104 -4.11 7.62 -11.65
C SER A 104 -3.46 8.19 -10.37
N LYS A 105 -3.14 9.49 -10.36
CA LYS A 105 -3.22 10.23 -9.09
C LYS A 105 -4.67 10.07 -8.62
N GLU A 106 -4.93 9.11 -7.73
CA GLU A 106 -6.20 9.06 -7.01
C GLU A 106 -6.40 10.46 -6.45
N GLU A 107 -7.53 11.08 -6.83
CA GLU A 107 -7.94 12.35 -6.26
C GLU A 107 -7.87 12.17 -4.74
N ILE A 108 -7.05 12.99 -4.06
CA ILE A 108 -6.82 12.82 -2.62
C ILE A 108 -8.16 13.04 -1.93
N VAL A 109 -8.83 11.95 -1.61
CA VAL A 109 -10.11 11.99 -0.93
C VAL A 109 -9.85 12.39 0.50
N ARG A 110 -10.51 13.46 0.93
CA ARG A 110 -10.37 14.03 2.27
C ARG A 110 -11.40 13.42 3.21
N CYS A 111 -11.09 13.44 4.51
CA CYS A 111 -12.02 13.00 5.55
C CYS A 111 -13.40 13.66 5.41
N SER A 112 -13.45 14.96 5.09
CA SER A 112 -14.69 15.72 4.87
C SER A 112 -15.62 15.18 3.78
N ALA A 113 -15.10 14.43 2.81
CA ALA A 113 -15.88 13.84 1.71
C ALA A 113 -16.52 12.50 2.09
N VAL A 114 -16.04 11.84 3.15
CA VAL A 114 -16.47 10.48 3.56
C VAL A 114 -17.10 10.47 4.96
N MET A 115 -16.77 11.44 5.82
CA MET A 115 -17.25 11.49 7.20
C MET A 115 -18.77 11.64 7.29
N ASN A 116 -19.34 10.96 8.29
CA ASN A 116 -20.72 11.20 8.68
C ASN A 116 -20.77 12.45 9.56
N ARG A 117 -21.57 13.45 9.14
CA ARG A 117 -21.75 14.72 9.85
C ARG A 117 -22.80 14.65 10.97
N ASN A 118 -23.72 13.69 10.91
CA ASN A 118 -24.75 13.47 11.92
C ASN A 118 -24.20 12.65 13.08
N VAL A 119 -23.27 13.25 13.83
CA VAL A 119 -22.59 12.58 14.94
C VAL A 119 -23.50 12.57 16.16
N THR A 120 -23.81 11.36 16.65
CA THR A 120 -24.43 11.21 17.98
C THR A 120 -23.32 11.30 19.03
N THR A 121 -23.43 12.26 19.94
CA THR A 121 -22.46 12.51 21.03
C THR A 121 -23.10 12.32 22.39
N ILE A 122 -22.27 12.21 23.44
CA ILE A 122 -22.74 12.08 24.83
C ILE A 122 -21.94 12.98 25.77
N LEU A 123 -22.56 13.42 26.87
CA LEU A 123 -21.89 14.23 27.90
C LEU A 123 -21.09 13.36 28.87
N PRO A 124 -20.00 13.88 29.47
CA PRO A 124 -19.17 13.13 30.42
C PRO A 124 -19.92 12.72 31.70
N ASP A 125 -20.91 13.51 32.11
CA ASP A 125 -21.69 13.28 33.33
C ASP A 125 -22.91 12.36 33.13
N ALA A 126 -23.19 11.96 31.89
CA ALA A 126 -24.25 11.01 31.55
C ALA A 126 -23.96 9.64 32.16
N THR A 127 -25.01 8.85 32.35
CA THR A 127 -24.89 7.48 32.88
C THR A 127 -24.42 6.52 31.80
N LEU A 128 -23.80 5.40 32.19
CA LEU A 128 -23.50 4.34 31.23
C LEU A 128 -24.75 3.70 30.64
N GLU A 129 -25.87 3.69 31.36
CA GLU A 129 -27.15 3.17 30.83
C GLU A 129 -27.65 4.02 29.65
N GLU A 130 -27.58 5.35 29.76
CA GLU A 130 -27.88 6.26 28.65
C GLU A 130 -26.96 6.02 27.44
N ALA A 131 -25.66 5.81 27.68
CA ALA A 131 -24.70 5.49 26.63
C ALA A 131 -25.06 4.18 25.90
N ILE A 132 -25.44 3.14 26.66
CA ILE A 132 -25.86 1.84 26.13
C ILE A 132 -27.12 2.00 25.29
N SER A 133 -28.14 2.70 25.80
CA SER A 133 -29.39 2.94 25.06
C SER A 133 -29.12 3.63 23.73
N LEU A 134 -28.30 4.69 23.72
CA LEU A 134 -27.95 5.40 22.49
C LEU A 134 -27.19 4.52 21.48
N ILE A 135 -26.23 3.72 21.95
CA ILE A 135 -25.45 2.77 21.13
C ILE A 135 -26.39 1.77 20.44
N VAL A 136 -27.31 1.18 21.20
CA VAL A 136 -28.27 0.18 20.70
C VAL A 136 -29.29 0.81 19.75
N GLU A 137 -29.94 1.89 20.16
CA GLU A 137 -30.99 2.57 19.38
C GLU A 137 -30.47 3.11 18.04
N LYS A 138 -29.26 3.68 18.04
CA LYS A 138 -28.66 4.24 16.82
C LYS A 138 -27.87 3.22 16.01
N ASN A 139 -27.76 1.97 16.49
CA ASN A 139 -27.00 0.90 15.85
C ASN A 139 -25.55 1.33 15.52
N ILE A 140 -24.88 1.89 16.54
CA ILE A 140 -23.51 2.40 16.46
C ILE A 140 -22.67 1.76 17.57
N THR A 141 -21.38 1.58 17.33
CA THR A 141 -20.46 0.89 18.24
C THR A 141 -19.70 1.78 19.23
N GLY A 142 -20.06 3.07 19.30
CA GLY A 142 -19.44 4.03 20.22
C GLY A 142 -19.79 5.50 19.96
N LEU A 143 -19.55 6.35 20.95
CA LEU A 143 -19.96 7.74 21.00
C LEU A 143 -18.77 8.62 21.34
N PRO A 144 -18.52 9.71 20.59
CA PRO A 144 -17.66 10.79 21.07
C PRO A 144 -18.27 11.41 22.33
N VAL A 145 -17.44 11.57 23.35
CA VAL A 145 -17.79 12.24 24.59
C VAL A 145 -17.37 13.70 24.47
N VAL A 146 -18.32 14.61 24.59
CA VAL A 146 -18.09 16.04 24.38
C VAL A 146 -18.55 16.85 25.58
N ASP A 147 -17.96 18.03 25.78
CA ASP A 147 -18.49 19.02 26.71
C ASP A 147 -19.75 19.72 26.14
N ARG A 148 -20.33 20.66 26.90
CA ARG A 148 -21.50 21.44 26.45
C ARG A 148 -21.20 22.38 25.28
N ALA A 149 -19.93 22.69 25.01
CA ALA A 149 -19.50 23.52 23.89
C ALA A 149 -19.19 22.70 22.61
N GLY A 150 -19.27 21.37 22.68
CA GLY A 150 -18.98 20.44 21.59
C GLY A 150 -17.51 20.02 21.49
N THR A 151 -16.68 20.39 22.48
CA THR A 151 -15.26 20.03 22.53
C THR A 151 -15.11 18.55 22.84
N LEU A 152 -14.25 17.84 22.10
CA LEU A 152 -14.00 16.42 22.35
C LEU A 152 -13.23 16.20 23.66
N LEU A 153 -13.80 15.41 24.58
CA LEU A 153 -13.17 15.00 25.83
C LEU A 153 -12.68 13.55 25.81
N GLY A 154 -13.30 12.71 24.99
CA GLY A 154 -13.00 11.29 24.92
C GLY A 154 -13.88 10.52 23.95
N ILE A 155 -13.75 9.20 23.92
CA ILE A 155 -14.65 8.30 23.22
C ILE A 155 -15.05 7.15 24.14
N ILE A 156 -16.32 6.76 24.08
CA ILE A 156 -16.81 5.56 24.76
C ILE A 156 -17.35 4.58 23.73
N THR A 157 -16.91 3.32 23.80
CA THR A 157 -17.29 2.28 22.85
C THR A 157 -17.95 1.10 23.55
N GLU A 158 -18.63 0.24 22.79
CA GLU A 158 -19.17 -1.03 23.30
C GLU A 158 -18.10 -1.84 24.05
N LYS A 159 -16.87 -1.83 23.54
CA LYS A 159 -15.74 -2.54 24.16
C LYS A 159 -15.45 -1.99 25.56
N ASP A 160 -15.38 -0.67 25.70
CA ASP A 160 -15.08 -0.03 26.99
C ASP A 160 -16.16 -0.36 28.03
N ILE A 161 -17.43 -0.37 27.61
CA ILE A 161 -18.57 -0.72 28.46
C ILE A 161 -18.53 -2.21 28.86
N ILE A 162 -18.25 -3.10 27.91
CA ILE A 162 -18.15 -4.56 28.16
C ILE A 162 -16.98 -4.86 29.10
N ASP A 163 -15.82 -4.23 28.88
CA ASP A 163 -14.65 -4.40 29.72
C ASP A 163 -14.91 -3.85 31.14
N TYR A 164 -15.59 -2.71 31.26
CA TYR A 164 -15.96 -2.14 32.56
C TYR A 164 -16.95 -3.01 33.34
N LYS A 165 -17.91 -3.67 32.67
CA LYS A 165 -18.90 -4.56 33.33
C LYS A 165 -18.25 -5.70 34.13
N ARG A 166 -17.03 -6.10 33.78
CA ARG A 166 -16.28 -7.14 34.51
C ARG A 166 -15.75 -6.66 35.87
N VAL A 167 -15.56 -5.36 36.04
CA VAL A 167 -14.88 -4.77 37.20
C VAL A 167 -15.75 -3.78 37.98
N GLY A 168 -16.86 -3.31 37.41
CA GLY A 168 -17.68 -2.26 37.98
C GLY A 168 -19.18 -2.44 37.81
N ASN A 169 -19.94 -1.55 38.45
CA ASN A 169 -21.41 -1.54 38.38
C ASN A 169 -21.88 -0.45 37.42
N ILE A 170 -22.41 -0.87 36.26
CA ILE A 170 -22.95 0.02 35.22
C ILE A 170 -23.97 1.02 35.76
N LYS A 171 -24.81 0.62 36.73
CA LYS A 171 -25.94 1.44 37.22
C LYS A 171 -25.52 2.74 37.91
N VAL A 172 -24.29 2.80 38.40
CA VAL A 172 -23.78 3.94 39.19
C VAL A 172 -22.66 4.70 38.49
N ALA A 173 -22.10 4.13 37.42
CA ALA A 173 -20.96 4.68 36.72
C ALA A 173 -21.37 5.76 35.70
N LYS A 174 -20.53 6.78 35.57
CA LYS A 174 -20.68 7.82 34.54
C LYS A 174 -19.78 7.53 33.35
N VAL A 175 -20.11 8.13 32.21
CA VAL A 175 -19.34 8.02 30.97
C VAL A 175 -17.88 8.44 31.18
N ARG A 176 -17.62 9.54 31.88
CA ARG A 176 -16.27 10.05 32.15
C ARG A 176 -15.35 9.09 32.91
N ASP A 177 -15.94 8.17 33.68
CA ASP A 177 -15.19 7.22 34.51
C ASP A 177 -14.70 6.02 33.68
N VAL A 178 -15.24 5.83 32.47
CA VAL A 178 -14.98 4.67 31.60
C VAL A 178 -14.42 5.06 30.23
N MET A 179 -14.68 6.27 29.75
CA MET A 179 -14.27 6.73 28.43
C MET A 179 -12.74 6.70 28.24
N THR A 180 -12.30 6.48 27.00
CA THR A 180 -10.91 6.67 26.60
C THR A 180 -10.66 8.14 26.29
N GLN A 181 -9.73 8.80 26.99
CA GLN A 181 -9.40 10.22 26.81
C GLN A 181 -8.38 10.49 25.69
N ASN A 182 -7.39 9.61 25.51
CA ASN A 182 -6.39 9.75 24.45
C ASN A 182 -6.95 9.21 23.12
N VAL A 183 -7.80 10.01 22.48
CA VAL A 183 -8.51 9.64 21.26
C VAL A 183 -7.69 10.03 20.03
N LEU A 184 -7.44 9.06 19.15
CA LEU A 184 -6.93 9.36 17.82
C LEU A 184 -8.00 10.11 17.01
N THR A 185 -7.66 11.31 16.54
CA THR A 185 -8.55 12.19 15.78
C THR A 185 -7.86 12.67 14.51
N PHE A 186 -8.67 13.12 13.55
CA PHE A 186 -8.20 13.67 12.28
C PHE A 186 -8.93 14.96 11.95
N ALA A 187 -8.34 15.81 11.10
CA ALA A 187 -8.99 17.02 10.63
C ALA A 187 -9.85 16.75 9.39
N PRO A 188 -10.86 17.58 9.06
CA PRO A 188 -11.67 17.41 7.85
C PRO A 188 -10.86 17.42 6.55
N ASN A 189 -9.71 18.09 6.57
CA ASN A 189 -8.79 18.22 5.43
C ASN A 189 -7.74 17.12 5.35
N THR A 190 -7.64 16.24 6.34
CA THR A 190 -6.70 15.11 6.35
C THR A 190 -7.04 14.12 5.23
N PRO A 191 -6.05 13.64 4.46
CA PRO A 191 -6.24 12.55 3.51
C PRO A 191 -6.86 11.30 4.14
N LEU A 192 -7.82 10.68 3.45
CA LEU A 192 -8.50 9.46 3.90
C LEU A 192 -7.51 8.30 4.08
N GLU A 193 -6.40 8.29 3.34
CA GLU A 193 -5.35 7.28 3.45
C GLU A 193 -4.77 7.18 4.86
N GLU A 194 -4.64 8.30 5.58
CA GLU A 194 -4.18 8.29 6.98
C GLU A 194 -5.19 7.56 7.89
N VAL A 195 -6.48 7.72 7.64
CA VAL A 195 -7.54 7.01 8.37
C VAL A 195 -7.55 5.53 8.02
N LEU A 196 -7.37 5.19 6.74
CA LEU A 196 -7.26 3.80 6.27
C LEU A 196 -6.07 3.10 6.93
N LYS A 197 -4.92 3.77 6.98
CA LYS A 197 -3.73 3.29 7.67
C LYS A 197 -4.00 3.07 9.16
N ALA A 198 -4.63 4.05 9.83
CA ALA A 198 -5.00 3.92 11.24
C ALA A 198 -5.97 2.76 11.52
N PHE A 199 -6.88 2.42 10.59
CA PHE A 199 -7.77 1.27 10.73
C PHE A 199 -7.11 -0.07 10.40
N SER A 200 -6.11 -0.07 9.52
CA SER A 200 -5.34 -1.27 9.14
C SER A 200 -4.32 -1.64 10.21
N GLU A 201 -3.58 -0.67 10.72
CA GLU A 201 -2.52 -0.86 11.72
C GLU A 201 -3.07 -0.88 13.15
N GLY A 202 -4.21 -0.21 13.37
CA GLY A 202 -4.78 0.02 14.69
C GLY A 202 -5.94 -0.90 15.08
N LYS A 203 -6.34 -0.82 16.35
CA LYS A 203 -7.52 -1.51 16.92
C LYS A 203 -8.80 -0.65 16.84
N PHE A 204 -8.76 0.48 16.13
CA PHE A 204 -9.86 1.43 16.07
C PHE A 204 -10.87 1.03 14.99
N ARG A 205 -12.15 1.12 15.32
CA ARG A 205 -13.28 0.86 14.38
C ARG A 205 -13.95 2.14 13.89
N ARG A 206 -13.66 3.26 14.55
CA ARG A 206 -14.17 4.60 14.29
C ARG A 206 -13.17 5.63 14.81
N VAL A 207 -13.12 6.80 14.18
CA VAL A 207 -12.29 7.95 14.59
C VAL A 207 -13.14 9.23 14.48
N PRO A 208 -13.16 10.08 15.53
CA PRO A 208 -13.77 11.40 15.43
C PRO A 208 -12.96 12.31 14.49
N ILE A 209 -13.68 13.12 13.71
CA ILE A 209 -13.13 14.20 12.92
C ILE A 209 -13.35 15.50 13.68
N VAL A 210 -12.26 16.23 13.93
CA VAL A 210 -12.24 17.38 14.83
C VAL A 210 -11.69 18.60 14.09
N GLU A 211 -12.35 19.73 14.26
CA GLU A 211 -11.92 21.04 13.77
C GLU A 211 -12.06 22.05 14.92
N ASP A 212 -11.01 22.81 15.19
CA ASP A 212 -10.94 23.75 16.33
C ASP A 212 -11.35 23.13 17.69
N GLY A 213 -10.95 21.88 17.91
CA GLY A 213 -11.26 21.12 19.14
C GLY A 213 -12.68 20.56 19.22
N LYS A 214 -13.55 20.90 18.27
CA LYS A 214 -14.95 20.45 18.22
C LYS A 214 -15.14 19.26 17.29
N VAL A 215 -16.03 18.35 17.66
CA VAL A 215 -16.38 17.21 16.82
C VAL A 215 -17.27 17.67 15.66
N VAL A 216 -16.75 17.59 14.44
CA VAL A 216 -17.46 17.99 13.20
C VAL A 216 -17.89 16.80 12.34
N GLY A 217 -17.41 15.60 12.67
CA GLY A 217 -17.77 14.38 11.98
C GLY A 217 -17.24 13.13 12.67
N ILE A 218 -17.62 11.97 12.15
CA ILE A 218 -17.05 10.69 12.54
C ILE A 218 -16.84 9.83 11.29
N ILE A 219 -15.72 9.12 11.21
CA ILE A 219 -15.49 8.10 10.18
C ILE A 219 -15.44 6.75 10.88
N SER A 220 -16.28 5.83 10.44
CA SER A 220 -16.27 4.43 10.86
C SER A 220 -15.86 3.52 9.71
N ARG A 221 -15.54 2.26 10.02
CA ARG A 221 -15.29 1.25 8.97
C ARG A 221 -16.48 1.11 8.01
N LYS A 222 -17.71 1.30 8.48
CA LYS A 222 -18.92 1.25 7.63
C LYS A 222 -18.91 2.36 6.57
N ASP A 223 -18.48 3.57 6.93
CA ASP A 223 -18.41 4.71 6.02
C ASP A 223 -17.36 4.47 4.93
N ILE A 224 -16.22 3.89 5.29
CA ILE A 224 -15.19 3.48 4.33
C ILE A 224 -15.71 2.41 3.38
N MET A 225 -16.39 1.38 3.89
CA MET A 225 -16.97 0.33 3.02
C MET A 225 -18.01 0.90 2.04
N ARG A 226 -18.83 1.85 2.50
CA ARG A 226 -19.82 2.55 1.67
C ARG A 226 -19.15 3.38 0.58
N TYR A 227 -18.12 4.14 0.94
CA TYR A 227 -17.29 4.90 0.01
C TYR A 227 -16.64 4.01 -1.05
N LEU A 228 -16.04 2.89 -0.66
CA LEU A 228 -15.40 1.93 -1.59
C LEU A 228 -16.40 1.27 -2.56
N LYS A 229 -17.66 1.14 -2.15
CA LYS A 229 -18.74 0.64 -3.02
C LYS A 229 -19.19 1.69 -4.05
N GLY A 230 -18.78 2.95 -3.91
CA GLY A 230 -19.23 4.07 -4.73
C GLY A 230 -20.59 4.63 -4.33
N GLU A 231 -21.12 4.25 -3.15
CA GLU A 231 -22.34 4.81 -2.61
C GLU A 231 -22.02 6.16 -1.96
N LYS A 232 -22.37 7.27 -2.63
CA LYS A 232 -22.43 8.59 -1.98
C LYS A 232 -23.75 8.70 -1.21
N GLU A 233 -23.71 9.31 -0.01
CA GLU A 233 -24.91 9.70 0.73
C GLU A 233 -25.80 10.65 -0.08
#